data_AF-A0A3B7PMH9-F1
#
_entry.id   AF-A0A3B7PMH9-F1
#
_cell.length_a   1.000
_cell.length_b   1.000
_cell.length_c   1.000
_cell.angle_alpha   90.00
_cell.angle_beta   90.00
_cell.angle_gamma   90.00
#
_symmetry.space_group_name_H-M   'P 1'
#
loop_
_entity.id
_entity.type
_entity.pdbx_description
1 polymer ?
#
loop_
_entity_poly.entity_id
_entity_poly.type
_entity_poly.pdbx_seq_one_letter_code
_entity_poly.pdbx_strand_id
1 'polypeptide(L)'
;MKRIYPLIISLLTLTACSNKSINATVTAQAEFDKKQTEIEKNIAEQAEQDRTKFEFPAVDYTSPVAKVDLNNDEEIVASVGLPVVQKESGVNRNGEPMTTYYFSEDQRNGLELSLSREFVDVAWKYDAGNTQKAYAVFDDGQRITRALLGGEIGAAIYSSIIKGSDIDAISFEDGTNVNHARCGESMCRYQVVR
;
A
#
# COMPACT_ATOMS: atom_id res chain seq x y z
N MET A 1 8.82 -41.15 44.62
CA MET A 1 8.31 -41.01 46.01
C MET A 1 7.52 -39.70 46.12
N LYS A 2 6.30 -39.77 46.67
CA LYS A 2 5.35 -38.66 46.89
C LYS A 2 5.85 -37.69 47.98
N ARG A 3 5.63 -36.38 47.80
CA ARG A 3 5.35 -35.35 48.85
C ARG A 3 4.60 -34.20 48.15
N ILE A 4 3.26 -34.11 48.19
CA ILE A 4 2.38 -33.58 49.26
C ILE A 4 2.78 -32.16 49.70
N TYR A 5 1.95 -31.19 49.28
CA TYR A 5 1.90 -29.77 49.64
C TYR A 5 1.54 -29.53 51.13
N PRO A 6 1.70 -28.30 51.62
CA PRO A 6 0.49 -27.63 52.10
C PRO A 6 0.36 -26.16 51.68
N LEU A 7 -0.92 -25.77 51.53
CA LEU A 7 -1.44 -24.41 51.52
C LEU A 7 -0.91 -23.57 52.70
N ILE A 8 -0.64 -22.29 52.46
CA ILE A 8 -0.75 -21.24 53.48
C ILE A 8 -1.86 -20.28 53.03
N ILE A 9 -2.93 -20.29 53.81
CA ILE A 9 -4.10 -19.42 53.72
C ILE A 9 -3.80 -18.13 54.49
N SER A 10 -3.99 -17.00 53.80
CA SER A 10 -4.47 -15.68 54.23
C SER A 10 -4.00 -15.06 55.55
N LEU A 11 -3.46 -13.84 55.45
CA LEU A 11 -3.75 -12.77 56.40
C LEU A 11 -3.89 -11.44 55.64
N LEU A 12 -5.15 -11.09 55.38
CA LEU A 12 -5.59 -9.73 55.11
C LEU A 12 -5.37 -8.89 56.37
N THR A 13 -4.41 -7.97 56.32
CA THR A 13 -4.38 -6.80 57.19
C THR A 13 -4.91 -5.61 56.40
N LEU A 14 -6.20 -5.33 56.58
CA LEU A 14 -6.77 -4.03 56.23
C LEU A 14 -6.27 -3.01 57.25
N THR A 15 -5.59 -1.96 56.80
CA THR A 15 -5.79 -0.61 57.35
C THR A 15 -5.23 0.46 56.42
N ALA A 16 -6.09 1.46 56.21
CA ALA A 16 -5.81 2.82 55.74
C ALA A 16 -5.56 3.03 54.23
N CYS A 17 -6.59 3.61 53.62
CA CYS A 17 -6.56 4.55 52.49
C CYS A 17 -6.05 4.01 51.15
N SER A 18 -6.96 3.65 50.25
CA SER A 18 -6.96 4.28 48.92
C SER A 18 -8.22 3.95 48.09
N ASN A 19 -9.38 4.45 48.52
CA ASN A 19 -10.53 4.55 47.61
C ASN A 19 -10.29 5.59 46.49
N LYS A 20 -9.17 6.34 46.58
CA LYS A 20 -8.74 7.35 45.61
C LYS A 20 -7.89 6.75 44.48
N SER A 21 -7.08 5.71 44.73
CA SER A 21 -6.25 5.09 43.68
C SER A 21 -7.03 4.17 42.76
N ILE A 22 -8.00 3.40 43.26
CA ILE A 22 -8.84 2.54 42.38
C ILE A 22 -9.67 3.40 41.43
N ASN A 23 -10.29 4.46 41.93
CA ASN A 23 -11.04 5.40 41.10
C ASN A 23 -10.12 6.13 40.10
N ALA A 24 -8.91 6.55 40.50
CA ALA A 24 -7.94 7.18 39.60
C ALA A 24 -7.44 6.24 38.49
N THR A 25 -7.20 4.96 38.79
CA THR A 25 -6.76 3.97 37.80
C THR A 25 -7.90 3.59 36.85
N VAL A 26 -9.14 3.47 37.33
CA VAL A 26 -10.32 3.21 36.48
C VAL A 26 -10.64 4.41 35.59
N THR A 27 -10.50 5.64 36.07
CA THR A 27 -10.63 6.84 35.23
C THR A 27 -9.51 6.98 34.20
N ALA A 28 -8.26 6.65 34.56
CA ALA A 28 -7.12 6.69 33.64
C ALA A 28 -7.25 5.63 32.53
N GLN A 29 -7.75 4.44 32.85
CA GLN A 29 -8.03 3.41 31.85
C GLN A 29 -9.17 3.85 30.91
N ALA A 30 -10.26 4.39 31.45
CA ALA A 30 -11.37 4.89 30.64
C ALA A 30 -10.97 6.09 29.73
N GLU A 31 -10.08 6.97 30.22
CA GLU A 31 -9.52 8.06 29.40
C GLU A 31 -8.56 7.55 28.32
N PHE A 32 -7.76 6.52 28.61
CA PHE A 32 -6.90 5.86 27.64
C PHE A 32 -7.72 5.17 26.54
N ASP A 33 -8.71 4.36 26.92
CA ASP A 33 -9.59 3.63 26.00
C ASP A 33 -10.37 4.61 25.11
N LYS A 34 -10.82 5.74 25.67
CA LYS A 34 -11.49 6.80 24.91
C LYS A 34 -10.54 7.46 23.91
N LYS A 35 -9.30 7.77 24.30
CA LYS A 35 -8.27 8.33 23.40
C LYS A 35 -7.89 7.34 22.30
N GLN A 36 -7.76 6.06 22.62
CA GLN A 36 -7.47 5.02 21.63
C GLN A 36 -8.60 4.92 20.61
N THR A 37 -9.86 4.88 21.07
CA THR A 37 -11.04 4.87 20.19
C THR A 37 -11.11 6.12 19.31
N GLU A 38 -10.78 7.30 19.85
CA GLU A 38 -10.73 8.56 19.10
C GLU A 38 -9.62 8.56 18.04
N ILE A 39 -8.45 8.01 18.37
CA ILE A 39 -7.34 7.82 17.40
C ILE A 39 -7.76 6.85 16.30
N GLU A 40 -8.31 5.69 16.63
CA GLU A 40 -8.77 4.68 15.67
C GLU A 40 -9.86 5.25 14.74
N LYS A 41 -10.80 6.02 15.32
CA LYS A 41 -11.83 6.71 14.54
C LYS A 41 -11.24 7.77 13.61
N ASN A 42 -10.30 8.58 14.08
CA ASN A 42 -9.64 9.60 13.26
C ASN A 42 -8.83 8.95 12.12
N ILE A 43 -8.18 7.81 12.38
CA ILE A 43 -7.48 7.02 11.36
C ILE A 43 -8.47 6.49 10.31
N ALA A 44 -9.61 5.95 10.73
CA ALA A 44 -10.63 5.45 9.81
C ALA A 44 -11.27 6.58 8.98
N GLU A 45 -11.55 7.74 9.58
CA GLU A 45 -12.06 8.91 8.88
C GLU A 45 -11.05 9.47 7.88
N GLN A 46 -9.75 9.50 8.24
CA GLN A 46 -8.68 9.87 7.31
C GLN A 46 -8.54 8.88 6.16
N ALA A 47 -8.60 7.57 6.44
CA ALA A 47 -8.54 6.55 5.39
C ALA A 47 -9.69 6.68 4.38
N GLU A 48 -10.89 7.02 4.83
CA GLU A 48 -12.03 7.24 3.94
C GLU A 48 -11.96 8.58 3.20
N GLN A 49 -11.33 9.60 3.78
CA GLN A 49 -11.03 10.85 3.08
C GLN A 49 -9.96 10.66 2.00
N ASP A 50 -8.96 9.81 2.27
CA ASP A 50 -7.84 9.53 1.37
C ASP A 50 -8.22 8.60 0.21
N ARG A 51 -9.34 7.88 0.32
CA ARG A 51 -9.86 7.00 -0.73
C ARG A 51 -10.19 7.81 -1.99
N THR A 52 -9.85 7.24 -3.15
CA THR A 52 -10.21 7.85 -4.43
C THR A 52 -11.73 8.04 -4.55
N LYS A 53 -12.15 9.29 -4.81
CA LYS A 53 -13.54 9.66 -5.15
C LYS A 53 -13.75 9.74 -6.66
N PHE A 54 -12.70 9.47 -7.43
CA PHE A 54 -12.73 9.52 -8.88
C PHE A 54 -13.25 8.19 -9.41
N GLU A 55 -14.27 8.25 -10.27
CA GLU A 55 -14.80 7.06 -10.93
C GLU A 55 -13.91 6.68 -12.11
N PHE A 56 -13.11 5.64 -11.89
CA PHE A 56 -12.27 5.06 -12.92
C PHE A 56 -13.07 4.25 -13.96
N PRO A 57 -12.56 4.16 -15.21
CA PRO A 57 -13.09 3.24 -16.20
C PRO A 57 -13.00 1.78 -15.75
N ALA A 58 -13.69 0.89 -16.47
CA ALA A 58 -13.56 -0.54 -16.23
C ALA A 58 -12.17 -1.05 -16.64
N VAL A 59 -11.62 -1.97 -15.85
CA VAL A 59 -10.36 -2.67 -16.17
C VAL A 59 -10.59 -3.65 -17.31
N ASP A 60 -9.65 -3.75 -18.27
CA ASP A 60 -9.71 -4.77 -19.32
C ASP A 60 -9.22 -6.12 -18.79
N TYR A 61 -10.12 -7.11 -18.82
CA TYR A 61 -9.85 -8.51 -18.46
C TYR A 61 -9.75 -9.43 -19.69
N THR A 62 -9.96 -8.90 -20.89
CA THR A 62 -10.17 -9.71 -22.09
C THR A 62 -8.90 -9.91 -22.92
N SER A 63 -7.96 -8.96 -22.86
CA SER A 63 -6.71 -9.09 -23.62
C SER A 63 -5.69 -9.97 -22.88
N PRO A 64 -5.13 -11.02 -23.50
CA PRO A 64 -3.99 -11.72 -22.92
C PRO A 64 -2.78 -10.78 -22.92
N VAL A 65 -2.10 -10.66 -21.78
CA VAL A 65 -0.85 -9.90 -21.63
C VAL A 65 0.20 -10.84 -21.07
N ALA A 66 1.27 -11.05 -21.83
CA ALA A 66 2.42 -11.83 -21.39
C ALA A 66 3.15 -11.05 -20.29
N LYS A 67 3.54 -11.76 -19.23
CA LYS A 67 4.33 -11.19 -18.16
C LYS A 67 5.76 -10.97 -18.64
N VAL A 68 6.30 -9.77 -18.42
CA VAL A 68 7.70 -9.45 -18.73
C VAL A 68 8.65 -10.10 -17.74
N ASP A 69 9.91 -10.31 -18.13
CA ASP A 69 10.96 -10.69 -17.18
C ASP A 69 11.23 -9.53 -16.21
N LEU A 70 11.00 -9.76 -14.91
CA LEU A 70 11.19 -8.75 -13.88
C LEU A 70 12.66 -8.32 -13.74
N ASN A 71 13.62 -9.11 -14.24
CA ASN A 71 15.05 -8.77 -14.25
C ASN A 71 15.49 -8.01 -15.50
N ASN A 72 14.59 -7.78 -16.46
CA ASN A 72 14.88 -7.10 -17.71
C ASN A 72 14.34 -5.67 -17.71
N ASP A 73 15.17 -4.72 -17.25
CA ASP A 73 14.80 -3.30 -17.15
C ASP A 73 14.35 -2.71 -18.50
N GLU A 74 15.00 -3.09 -19.60
CA GLU A 74 14.66 -2.58 -20.93
C GLU A 74 13.27 -3.03 -21.38
N GLU A 75 12.93 -4.30 -21.13
CA GLU A 75 11.62 -4.87 -21.45
C GLU A 75 10.52 -4.26 -20.57
N ILE A 76 10.78 -4.06 -19.27
CA ILE A 76 9.84 -3.39 -18.36
C ILE A 76 9.54 -1.98 -18.84
N VAL A 77 10.56 -1.17 -19.13
CA VAL A 77 10.38 0.20 -19.62
C VAL A 77 9.65 0.20 -20.96
N ALA A 78 9.99 -0.71 -21.87
CA ALA A 78 9.32 -0.83 -23.17
C ALA A 78 7.84 -1.22 -23.05
N SER A 79 7.48 -2.03 -22.04
CA SER A 79 6.11 -2.50 -21.84
C SER A 79 5.09 -1.41 -21.49
N VAL A 80 5.57 -0.23 -21.05
CA VAL A 80 4.72 0.96 -20.89
C VAL A 80 4.14 1.40 -22.24
N GLY A 81 4.89 1.20 -23.34
CA GLY A 81 4.46 1.61 -24.68
C GLY A 81 4.43 3.12 -24.90
N LEU A 82 5.06 3.89 -24.00
CA LEU A 82 5.22 5.34 -24.09
C LEU A 82 6.71 5.72 -24.18
N PRO A 83 7.05 6.83 -24.84
CA PRO A 83 8.40 7.35 -24.80
C PRO A 83 8.75 7.81 -23.37
N VAL A 84 9.99 7.54 -22.96
CA VAL A 84 10.55 8.12 -21.74
C VAL A 84 10.89 9.59 -22.01
N VAL A 85 10.34 10.50 -21.23
CA VAL A 85 10.60 11.95 -21.35
C VAL A 85 11.74 12.42 -20.45
N GLN A 86 11.95 11.74 -19.32
CA GLN A 86 13.00 12.06 -18.35
C GLN A 86 13.46 10.79 -17.63
N LYS A 87 14.75 10.77 -17.27
CA LYS A 87 15.37 9.73 -16.45
C LYS A 87 16.15 10.38 -15.31
N GLU A 88 16.05 9.82 -14.12
CA GLU A 88 16.79 10.26 -12.95
C GLU A 88 17.48 9.09 -12.28
N SER A 89 18.76 9.26 -11.93
CA SER A 89 19.49 8.29 -11.12
C SER A 89 19.40 8.69 -9.66
N GLY A 90 19.18 7.71 -8.79
CA GLY A 90 19.09 7.91 -7.35
C GLY A 90 19.45 6.66 -6.59
N VAL A 91 19.03 6.62 -5.33
CA VAL A 91 19.13 5.45 -4.47
C VAL A 91 17.78 5.19 -3.82
N ASN A 92 17.48 3.93 -3.58
CA ASN A 92 16.30 3.54 -2.85
C ASN A 92 16.48 3.72 -1.33
N ARG A 93 15.46 3.35 -0.53
CA ARG A 93 15.50 3.49 0.94
C ARG A 93 16.60 2.65 1.61
N ASN A 94 17.07 1.59 0.96
CA ASN A 94 18.14 0.71 1.41
C ASN A 94 19.53 1.19 0.93
N GLY A 95 19.60 2.30 0.18
CA GLY A 95 20.83 2.79 -0.44
C GLY A 95 21.21 2.08 -1.73
N GLU A 96 20.32 1.25 -2.27
CA GLU A 96 20.54 0.52 -3.53
C GLU A 96 20.39 1.48 -4.73
N PRO A 97 21.28 1.41 -5.74
CA PRO A 97 21.13 2.23 -6.93
C PRO A 97 19.78 2.00 -7.62
N MET A 98 19.13 3.10 -8.00
CA MET A 98 17.81 3.08 -8.63
C MET A 98 17.77 4.08 -9.79
N THR A 99 17.05 3.73 -10.85
CA THR A 99 16.76 4.66 -11.96
C THR A 99 15.25 4.87 -12.06
N THR A 100 14.82 6.13 -12.01
CA THR A 100 13.43 6.52 -12.20
C THR A 100 13.21 7.02 -13.62
N TYR A 101 12.20 6.47 -14.28
CA TYR A 101 11.76 6.77 -15.63
C TYR A 101 10.41 7.48 -15.57
N TYR A 102 10.34 8.64 -16.22
CA TYR A 102 9.10 9.42 -16.33
C TYR A 102 8.58 9.35 -17.76
N PHE A 103 7.28 9.14 -17.91
CA PHE A 103 6.61 8.96 -19.21
C PHE A 103 5.68 10.14 -19.59
N SER A 104 5.67 11.20 -18.78
CA SER A 104 4.88 12.41 -19.01
C SER A 104 5.62 13.64 -18.49
N GLU A 105 5.57 14.75 -19.25
CA GLU A 105 6.04 16.06 -18.77
C GLU A 105 5.06 16.67 -17.76
N ASP A 106 3.79 16.26 -17.77
CA ASP A 106 2.77 16.67 -16.82
C ASP A 106 2.83 15.77 -15.57
N GLN A 107 3.56 16.22 -14.55
CA GLN A 107 3.71 15.47 -13.30
C GLN A 107 2.39 15.28 -12.52
N ARG A 108 1.32 16.00 -12.85
CA ARG A 108 -0.01 15.79 -12.24
C ARG A 108 -0.78 14.67 -12.93
N ASN A 109 -0.40 14.30 -14.14
CA ASN A 109 -0.99 13.23 -14.94
C ASN A 109 0.11 12.44 -15.65
N GLY A 110 0.67 11.44 -14.96
CA GLY A 110 1.79 10.69 -15.51
C GLY A 110 2.10 9.41 -14.75
N LEU A 111 2.74 8.50 -15.47
CA LEU A 111 3.34 7.28 -14.94
C LEU A 111 4.82 7.51 -14.65
N GLU A 112 5.29 6.97 -13.52
CA GLU A 112 6.70 6.83 -13.18
C GLU A 112 7.01 5.36 -12.83
N LEU A 113 8.19 4.90 -13.27
CA LEU A 113 8.76 3.62 -12.91
C LEU A 113 10.11 3.84 -12.26
N SER A 114 10.33 3.31 -11.06
CA SER A 114 11.66 3.29 -10.45
C SER A 114 12.18 1.87 -10.36
N LEU A 115 13.29 1.61 -11.03
CA LEU A 115 13.88 0.29 -11.16
C LEU A 115 15.16 0.20 -10.33
N SER A 116 15.20 -0.79 -9.45
CA SER A 116 16.37 -1.18 -8.65
C SER A 116 16.56 -2.71 -8.78
N ARG A 117 17.64 -3.28 -8.28
CA ARG A 117 17.82 -4.75 -8.31
C ARG A 117 16.86 -5.44 -7.36
N GLU A 118 16.39 -4.77 -6.31
CA GLU A 118 15.46 -5.33 -5.32
C GLU A 118 14.00 -5.24 -5.76
N PHE A 119 13.64 -4.23 -6.55
CA PHE A 119 12.23 -3.99 -6.90
C PHE A 119 11.98 -3.10 -8.11
N VAL A 120 10.75 -3.22 -8.61
CA VAL A 120 10.08 -2.31 -9.55
C VAL A 120 9.03 -1.50 -8.77
N ASP A 121 9.28 -0.22 -8.55
CA ASP A 121 8.27 0.70 -8.03
C ASP A 121 7.47 1.30 -9.18
N VAL A 122 6.15 1.21 -9.08
CA VAL A 122 5.22 1.82 -10.03
C VAL A 122 4.39 2.85 -9.31
N ALA A 123 4.32 4.05 -9.87
CA ALA A 123 3.37 5.05 -9.43
C ALA A 123 2.77 5.78 -10.62
N TRP A 124 1.47 6.05 -10.55
CA TRP A 124 0.79 6.87 -11.53
C TRP A 124 -0.06 7.91 -10.84
N LYS A 125 0.11 9.16 -11.28
CA LYS A 125 -0.51 10.37 -10.74
C LYS A 125 -1.62 10.81 -11.66
N TYR A 126 -2.74 11.26 -11.11
CA TYR A 126 -3.89 11.69 -11.88
C TYR A 126 -4.55 12.92 -11.24
N ASP A 127 -5.06 13.81 -12.09
CA ASP A 127 -5.85 14.96 -11.69
C ASP A 127 -7.34 14.66 -11.91
N ALA A 128 -8.09 14.42 -10.83
CA ALA A 128 -9.53 14.19 -10.90
C ALA A 128 -10.31 15.36 -11.52
N GLY A 129 -9.74 16.58 -11.52
CA GLY A 129 -10.30 17.75 -12.20
C GLY A 129 -10.12 17.73 -13.72
N ASN A 130 -9.30 16.82 -14.26
CA ASN A 130 -9.07 16.63 -15.68
C ASN A 130 -9.27 15.16 -16.08
N THR A 131 -10.54 14.77 -16.23
CA THR A 131 -10.96 13.40 -16.54
C THR A 131 -10.26 12.80 -17.76
N GLN A 132 -10.06 13.58 -18.82
CA GLN A 132 -9.41 13.08 -20.04
C GLN A 132 -7.97 12.62 -19.77
N LYS A 133 -7.19 13.43 -19.04
CA LYS A 133 -5.82 13.06 -18.68
C LYS A 133 -5.78 11.96 -17.64
N ALA A 134 -6.68 11.97 -16.67
CA ALA A 134 -6.78 10.91 -15.66
C ALA A 134 -7.07 9.54 -16.30
N TYR A 135 -7.94 9.49 -17.31
CA TYR A 135 -8.25 8.24 -18.04
C TYR A 135 -7.07 7.75 -18.89
N ALA A 136 -6.32 8.65 -19.53
CA ALA A 136 -5.12 8.25 -20.25
C ALA A 136 -4.09 7.59 -19.31
N VAL A 137 -3.83 8.20 -18.15
CA VAL A 137 -2.90 7.65 -17.17
C VAL A 137 -3.43 6.35 -16.54
N PHE A 138 -4.74 6.22 -16.38
CA PHE A 138 -5.37 4.97 -15.96
C PHE A 138 -5.05 3.82 -16.93
N ASP A 139 -5.17 4.05 -18.24
CA ASP A 139 -4.86 3.03 -19.24
C ASP A 139 -3.37 2.64 -19.21
N ASP A 140 -2.49 3.63 -19.02
CA ASP A 140 -1.04 3.38 -18.90
C ASP A 140 -0.71 2.57 -17.64
N GLY A 141 -1.30 2.94 -16.50
CA GLY A 141 -1.16 2.23 -15.23
C GLY A 141 -1.63 0.79 -15.34
N GLN A 142 -2.78 0.56 -15.96
CA GLN A 142 -3.31 -0.79 -16.18
C GLN A 142 -2.39 -1.64 -17.05
N ARG A 143 -1.87 -1.05 -18.14
CA ARG A 143 -0.97 -1.74 -19.07
C ARG A 143 0.28 -2.23 -18.36
N ILE A 144 0.95 -1.35 -17.62
CA ILE A 144 2.19 -1.73 -16.93
C ILE A 144 1.95 -2.72 -15.78
N THR A 145 0.84 -2.61 -15.04
CA THR A 145 0.48 -3.60 -14.01
C THR A 145 0.27 -4.99 -14.60
N ARG A 146 -0.41 -5.08 -15.73
CA ARG A 146 -0.64 -6.36 -16.44
C ARG A 146 0.64 -6.90 -17.08
N ALA A 147 1.54 -6.05 -17.54
CA ALA A 147 2.85 -6.47 -18.03
C ALA A 147 3.72 -7.06 -16.90
N LEU A 148 3.72 -6.44 -15.71
CA LEU A 148 4.56 -6.87 -14.58
C LEU A 148 4.02 -8.13 -13.88
N LEU A 149 2.69 -8.31 -13.83
CA LEU A 149 2.06 -9.38 -13.05
C LEU A 149 1.38 -10.46 -13.90
N GLY A 150 1.32 -10.26 -15.23
CA GLY A 150 0.51 -11.05 -16.14
C GLY A 150 -0.94 -10.56 -16.20
N GLY A 151 -1.65 -10.98 -17.25
CA GLY A 151 -2.99 -10.46 -17.58
C GLY A 151 -4.02 -10.56 -16.45
N GLU A 152 -4.23 -11.75 -15.88
CA GLU A 152 -5.27 -11.98 -14.87
C GLU A 152 -4.91 -11.36 -13.51
N ILE A 153 -3.73 -11.69 -12.97
CA ILE A 153 -3.26 -11.17 -11.68
C ILE A 153 -3.14 -9.66 -11.73
N GLY A 154 -2.57 -9.11 -12.80
CA GLY A 154 -2.42 -7.67 -12.97
C GLY A 154 -3.76 -6.95 -13.01
N ALA A 155 -4.74 -7.46 -13.76
CA ALA A 155 -6.08 -6.88 -13.80
C ALA A 155 -6.81 -6.97 -12.45
N ALA A 156 -6.64 -8.07 -11.72
CA ALA A 156 -7.21 -8.26 -10.39
C ALA A 156 -6.63 -7.27 -9.37
N ILE A 157 -5.30 -7.13 -9.30
CA ILE A 157 -4.62 -6.18 -8.42
C ILE A 157 -5.01 -4.75 -8.78
N TYR A 158 -4.96 -4.40 -10.06
CA TYR A 158 -5.29 -3.06 -10.53
C TYR A 158 -6.74 -2.69 -10.19
N SER A 159 -7.71 -3.58 -10.44
CA SER A 159 -9.10 -3.35 -10.05
C SER A 159 -9.29 -3.24 -8.53
N SER A 160 -8.51 -3.97 -7.74
CA SER A 160 -8.61 -3.95 -6.28
C SER A 160 -8.22 -2.58 -5.74
N ILE A 161 -7.05 -2.07 -6.16
CA ILE A 161 -6.52 -0.80 -5.65
C ILE A 161 -7.38 0.39 -6.08
N ILE A 162 -7.89 0.43 -7.33
CA ILE A 162 -8.76 1.54 -7.77
C ILE A 162 -10.12 1.53 -7.08
N LYS A 163 -10.55 0.39 -6.53
CA LYS A 163 -11.74 0.27 -5.68
C LYS A 163 -11.46 0.63 -4.22
N GLY A 164 -10.23 1.01 -3.88
CA GLY A 164 -9.83 1.50 -2.56
C GLY A 164 -9.22 0.46 -1.63
N SER A 165 -8.82 -0.72 -2.13
CA SER A 165 -8.04 -1.64 -1.32
C SER A 165 -6.64 -1.09 -1.05
N ASP A 166 -6.19 -1.22 0.21
CA ASP A 166 -4.79 -1.04 0.62
C ASP A 166 -4.20 -2.42 0.91
N ILE A 167 -3.22 -2.83 0.10
CA ILE A 167 -2.58 -4.15 0.17
C ILE A 167 -1.15 -3.94 0.64
N ASP A 168 -0.88 -4.29 1.89
CA ASP A 168 0.47 -4.18 2.46
C ASP A 168 1.46 -5.12 1.76
N ALA A 169 1.09 -6.39 1.60
CA ALA A 169 1.87 -7.41 0.91
C ALA A 169 0.96 -8.54 0.40
N ILE A 170 1.25 -9.05 -0.80
CA ILE A 170 0.63 -10.25 -1.36
C ILE A 170 1.67 -11.04 -2.15
N SER A 171 1.64 -12.37 -2.00
CA SER A 171 2.49 -13.31 -2.71
C SER A 171 1.66 -14.16 -3.67
N PHE A 172 2.17 -14.41 -4.87
CA PHE A 172 1.54 -15.25 -5.87
C PHE A 172 2.24 -16.60 -6.01
N GLU A 173 1.56 -17.56 -6.64
CA GLU A 173 2.07 -18.93 -6.83
C GLU A 173 3.37 -18.98 -7.65
N ASP A 174 3.59 -18.00 -8.53
CA ASP A 174 4.82 -17.87 -9.32
C ASP A 174 5.99 -17.25 -8.56
N GLY A 175 5.83 -16.99 -7.25
CA GLY A 175 6.83 -16.39 -6.37
C GLY A 175 6.89 -14.87 -6.40
N THR A 176 6.09 -14.21 -7.25
CA THR A 176 6.03 -12.74 -7.30
C THR A 176 5.42 -12.19 -6.03
N ASN A 177 6.03 -11.14 -5.49
CA ASN A 177 5.48 -10.41 -4.35
C ASN A 177 5.16 -8.98 -4.75
N VAL A 178 3.99 -8.51 -4.33
CA VAL A 178 3.56 -7.12 -4.51
C VAL A 178 3.35 -6.49 -3.14
N ASN A 179 3.97 -5.34 -2.91
CA ASN A 179 3.90 -4.60 -1.65
C ASN A 179 3.28 -3.22 -1.86
N HIS A 180 2.68 -2.70 -0.79
CA HIS A 180 2.21 -1.31 -0.67
C HIS A 180 1.28 -0.86 -1.82
N ALA A 181 0.43 -1.77 -2.30
CA ALA A 181 -0.43 -1.53 -3.45
C ALA A 181 -1.72 -0.83 -3.03
N ARG A 182 -1.90 0.42 -3.49
CA ARG A 182 -3.06 1.25 -3.13
C ARG A 182 -3.27 2.44 -4.05
N CYS A 183 -4.48 2.98 -4.02
CA CYS A 183 -4.85 4.26 -4.63
C CYS A 183 -5.30 5.25 -3.56
N GLY A 184 -4.74 6.46 -3.59
CA GLY A 184 -5.24 7.63 -2.86
C GLY A 184 -5.95 8.61 -3.79
N GLU A 185 -6.21 9.83 -3.31
CA GLU A 185 -6.95 10.89 -4.02
C GLU A 185 -6.37 11.29 -5.39
N SER A 186 -5.04 11.24 -5.56
CA SER A 186 -4.36 11.75 -6.78
C SER A 186 -3.24 10.85 -7.29
N MET A 187 -3.04 9.69 -6.67
CA MET A 187 -1.97 8.77 -7.04
C MET A 187 -2.32 7.35 -6.65
N CYS A 188 -1.94 6.40 -7.50
CA CYS A 188 -1.84 5.01 -7.13
C CYS A 188 -0.40 4.52 -7.25
N ARG A 189 -0.04 3.55 -6.41
CA ARG A 189 1.31 3.01 -6.39
C ARG A 189 1.33 1.58 -5.89
N TYR A 190 2.40 0.87 -6.24
CA TYR A 190 2.74 -0.44 -5.71
C TYR A 190 4.20 -0.75 -6.01
N GLN A 191 4.73 -1.77 -5.35
CA GLN A 191 6.08 -2.27 -5.56
C GLN A 191 6.02 -3.75 -5.94
N VAL A 192 6.76 -4.17 -6.97
CA VAL A 192 6.96 -5.59 -7.32
C VAL A 192 8.38 -5.98 -6.91
N VAL A 193 8.51 -7.04 -6.11
CA VAL A 193 9.81 -7.55 -5.64
C VAL A 193 10.50 -8.36 -6.75
N ARG A 194 11.83 -8.23 -6.84
CA ARG A 194 12.72 -8.97 -7.75
C ARG A 194 13.48 -10.09 -7.02
#